data_AF-A0A2E3MCR4-F1
#
_entry.id   AF-A0A2E3MCR4-F1
#
_cell.length_a   1.000
_cell.length_b   1.000
_cell.length_c   1.000
_cell.angle_alpha   90.00
_cell.angle_beta   90.00
_cell.angle_gamma   90.00
#
_symmetry.space_group_name_H-M   'P 1'
#
loop_
_entity.id
_entity.type
_entity.pdbx_description
1 polymer ?
#
loop_
_entity_poly.entity_id
_entity_poly.type
_entity_poly.pdbx_seq_one_letter_code
_entity_poly.pdbx_strand_id
1 'polypeptide(L)'
;MRDYPLDVRGLILRHIYPDSEYRWIAPFLWQDKLEIRHHVACENLARKYEILIEVDSLGHGRIIPRAAGIAARQGRITLANMFMTTHLYGRHPESELEARALILLNDEKRKVRRLMNRNREWPQDVWNLQDTPAWIIPSFIRRFRTLVNKRPVSIISGGHLLAEGNWEWKFESKSHIPSQINAHKTPYTG
;
A
#
# COMPACT_ATOMS: atom_id res chain seq x y z
N MET A 1 4.22 11.16 21.07
CA MET A 1 4.58 10.38 19.87
C MET A 1 3.34 9.84 19.18
N ARG A 2 3.08 10.23 17.92
CA ARG A 2 1.95 9.77 17.10
C ARG A 2 2.33 8.56 16.22
N ASP A 3 1.37 7.73 15.86
CA ASP A 3 1.59 6.58 14.99
C ASP A 3 1.26 6.94 13.54
N TYR A 4 2.25 6.83 12.64
CA TYR A 4 2.07 7.05 11.21
C TYR A 4 2.20 5.73 10.45
N PRO A 5 1.24 5.37 9.57
CA PRO A 5 1.34 4.16 8.77
C PRO A 5 2.47 4.29 7.76
N LEU A 6 3.30 3.26 7.60
CA LEU A 6 4.39 3.21 6.62
C LEU A 6 3.87 3.02 5.18
N ASP A 7 3.10 3.99 4.70
CA ASP A 7 2.56 4.08 3.35
C ASP A 7 2.32 5.55 2.98
N VAL A 8 1.56 5.80 1.92
CA VAL A 8 1.27 7.15 1.43
C VAL A 8 0.57 8.04 2.47
N ARG A 9 -0.23 7.47 3.38
CA ARG A 9 -1.00 8.22 4.38
C ARG A 9 -0.06 8.81 5.43
N GLY A 10 0.89 8.02 5.94
CA GLY A 10 1.90 8.50 6.88
C GLY A 10 2.90 9.46 6.23
N LEU A 11 3.20 9.28 4.93
CA LEU A 11 3.99 10.23 4.17
C LEU A 11 3.31 11.62 4.11
N ILE A 12 2.00 11.64 3.86
CA ILE A 12 1.19 12.87 3.86
C ILE A 12 1.15 13.51 5.25
N LEU A 13 0.86 12.72 6.29
CA LEU A 13 0.82 13.23 7.68
C LEU A 13 2.14 13.87 8.10
N ARG A 14 3.27 13.24 7.76
CA ARG A 14 4.60 13.80 8.00
C ARG A 14 4.83 15.11 7.26
N HIS A 15 4.31 15.25 6.04
CA HIS A 15 4.46 16.48 5.26
C HIS A 15 3.56 17.61 5.80
N ILE A 16 2.35 17.29 6.28
CA ILE A 16 1.45 18.26 6.89
C ILE A 16 1.97 18.71 8.26
N TYR A 17 2.54 17.79 9.04
CA TYR A 17 3.01 18.04 10.41
C TYR A 17 4.50 17.70 10.56
N PRO A 18 5.41 18.51 9.97
CA PRO A 18 6.85 18.21 9.93
C PRO A 18 7.52 18.16 11.31
N ASP A 19 7.05 18.97 12.25
CA ASP A 19 7.63 19.10 13.60
C ASP A 19 6.99 18.16 14.63
N SER A 20 6.02 17.35 14.22
CA SER A 20 5.38 16.39 15.12
C SER A 20 6.27 15.19 15.37
N GLU A 21 6.40 14.77 16.63
CA GLU A 21 7.02 13.49 16.96
C GLU A 21 6.13 12.32 16.53
N TYR A 22 6.69 11.41 15.73
CA TYR A 22 5.99 10.23 15.25
C TYR A 22 6.88 8.98 15.28
N ARG A 23 6.25 7.81 15.26
CA ARG A 23 6.88 6.54 14.88
C ARG A 23 6.14 5.92 13.71
N TRP A 24 6.88 5.19 12.88
CA TRP A 24 6.28 4.40 11.81
C TRP A 24 5.69 3.11 12.37
N ILE A 25 4.52 2.75 11.87
CA ILE A 25 3.89 1.45 12.15
C ILE A 25 3.48 0.76 10.84
N ALA A 26 3.21 -0.55 10.91
CA ALA A 26 2.70 -1.26 9.74
C ALA A 26 1.34 -0.69 9.31
N PRO A 27 1.11 -0.42 8.01
CA PRO A 27 -0.10 0.25 7.52
C PRO A 27 -1.44 -0.37 7.94
N PHE A 28 -1.47 -1.68 8.13
CA PHE A 28 -2.66 -2.43 8.52
C PHE A 28 -2.92 -2.47 10.03
N LEU A 29 -1.95 -2.02 10.84
CA LEU A 29 -2.13 -1.83 12.29
C LEU A 29 -2.65 -0.43 12.62
N TRP A 30 -2.60 0.49 11.66
CA TRP A 30 -3.10 1.85 11.83
C TRP A 30 -4.63 1.88 11.69
N GLN A 31 -5.31 2.18 12.80
CA GLN A 31 -6.78 2.14 12.90
C GLN A 31 -7.45 3.48 12.55
N ASP A 32 -6.69 4.56 12.47
CA ASP A 32 -7.25 5.88 12.18
C ASP A 32 -7.59 6.04 10.69
N LYS A 33 -8.42 7.04 10.40
CA LYS A 33 -8.72 7.49 9.04
C LYS A 33 -8.00 8.79 8.75
N LEU A 34 -7.48 8.93 7.54
CA LEU A 34 -6.89 10.18 7.07
C LEU A 34 -7.95 10.98 6.31
N GLU A 35 -8.49 12.01 6.95
CA GLU A 35 -9.45 12.93 6.32
C GLU A 35 -8.74 14.22 5.92
N ILE A 36 -8.14 14.23 4.72
CA ILE A 36 -7.25 15.30 4.23
C ILE A 36 -7.81 16.71 4.45
N ARG A 37 -9.11 16.90 4.20
CA ARG A 37 -9.79 18.20 4.28
C ARG A 37 -9.85 18.78 5.69
N HIS A 38 -9.75 17.95 6.73
CA HIS A 38 -9.64 18.41 8.12
C HIS A 38 -8.25 18.92 8.47
N HIS A 39 -7.24 18.62 7.65
CA HIS A 39 -5.84 18.95 7.92
C HIS A 39 -5.29 20.07 7.03
N VAL A 40 -5.97 20.36 5.91
CA VAL A 40 -5.45 21.24 4.86
C VAL A 40 -6.56 22.18 4.38
N ALA A 41 -6.43 23.47 4.67
CA ALA A 41 -7.40 24.49 4.24
C ALA A 41 -7.35 24.80 2.74
N CYS A 42 -6.20 24.59 2.10
CA CYS A 42 -6.04 24.85 0.66
C CYS A 42 -6.62 23.70 -0.17
N GLU A 43 -7.78 23.94 -0.82
CA GLU A 43 -8.47 22.98 -1.69
C GLU A 43 -7.56 22.34 -2.76
N ASN A 44 -6.74 23.16 -3.43
CA ASN A 44 -5.82 22.66 -4.45
C ASN A 44 -4.78 21.69 -3.88
N LEU A 45 -4.26 21.97 -2.68
CA LEU A 45 -3.29 21.09 -2.03
C LEU A 45 -3.98 19.83 -1.49
N ALA A 46 -5.16 19.96 -0.89
CA ALA A 46 -5.98 18.84 -0.46
C ALA A 46 -6.25 17.86 -1.62
N ARG A 47 -6.66 18.37 -2.79
CA ARG A 47 -6.87 17.54 -3.98
C ARG A 47 -5.61 16.79 -4.41
N LYS A 48 -4.43 17.42 -4.34
CA LYS A 48 -3.17 16.75 -4.68
C LYS A 48 -2.84 15.60 -3.73
N TYR A 49 -3.13 15.73 -2.44
CA TYR A 49 -3.01 14.62 -1.49
C TYR A 49 -4.03 13.52 -1.73
N GLU A 50 -5.28 13.87 -2.00
CA GLU A 50 -6.33 12.91 -2.34
C GLU A 50 -5.93 12.06 -3.56
N ILE A 51 -5.34 12.67 -4.60
CA ILE A 51 -4.81 11.94 -5.76
C ILE A 51 -3.76 10.90 -5.35
N LEU A 52 -2.88 11.21 -4.40
CA LEU A 52 -1.87 10.26 -3.92
C LEU A 52 -2.51 9.04 -3.25
N ILE A 53 -3.59 9.23 -2.48
CA ILE A 53 -4.34 8.16 -1.84
C ILE A 53 -5.14 7.35 -2.87
N GLU A 54 -5.83 8.03 -3.79
CA GLU A 54 -6.69 7.41 -4.81
C GLU A 54 -5.91 6.45 -5.71
N VAL A 55 -4.72 6.87 -6.14
CA VAL A 55 -3.89 6.10 -7.07
C VAL A 55 -3.01 5.06 -6.37
N ASP A 56 -2.94 5.08 -5.04
CA ASP A 56 -2.15 4.10 -4.31
C ASP A 56 -2.70 2.69 -4.51
N SER A 57 -1.80 1.75 -4.79
CA SER A 57 -2.11 0.36 -5.19
C SER A 57 -2.93 0.20 -6.47
N LEU A 58 -3.27 1.26 -7.22
CA LEU A 58 -3.94 1.14 -8.52
C LEU A 58 -2.95 0.72 -9.61
N GLY A 59 -3.45 -0.04 -10.59
CA GLY A 59 -2.70 -0.45 -11.77
C GLY A 59 -2.60 0.61 -12.88
N HIS A 60 -3.30 1.73 -12.74
CA HIS A 60 -3.43 2.80 -13.73
C HIS A 60 -3.40 4.18 -13.04
N GLY A 61 -3.25 5.25 -13.82
CA GLY A 61 -3.13 6.62 -13.33
C GLY A 61 -1.72 7.18 -13.48
N ARG A 62 -1.50 8.37 -12.90
CA ARG A 62 -0.24 9.12 -13.05
C ARG A 62 0.95 8.36 -12.44
N ILE A 63 2.07 8.35 -13.15
CA ILE A 63 3.28 7.58 -12.82
C ILE A 63 3.85 8.00 -11.44
N ILE A 64 4.12 9.29 -11.26
CA ILE A 64 4.81 9.81 -10.07
C ILE A 64 4.02 9.58 -8.77
N PRO A 65 2.71 9.92 -8.68
CA PRO A 65 1.90 9.63 -7.49
C PRO A 65 1.88 8.15 -7.10
N ARG A 66 1.76 7.25 -8.09
CA ARG A 66 1.75 5.80 -7.83
C ARG A 66 3.11 5.32 -7.32
N ALA A 67 4.20 5.81 -7.91
CA ALA A 67 5.55 5.47 -7.47
C ALA A 67 5.82 5.96 -6.03
N ALA A 68 5.24 7.10 -5.61
CA ALA A 68 5.31 7.58 -4.24
C ALA A 68 4.72 6.55 -3.25
N GLY A 69 3.50 6.05 -3.54
CA GLY A 69 2.84 5.04 -2.70
C GLY A 69 3.62 3.73 -2.61
N ILE A 70 4.15 3.22 -3.72
CA ILE A 70 4.98 2.01 -3.75
C ILE A 70 6.26 2.22 -2.93
N ALA A 71 6.97 3.33 -3.14
CA ALA A 71 8.20 3.63 -2.41
C ALA A 71 7.94 3.75 -0.89
N ALA A 72 6.83 4.39 -0.50
CA ALA A 72 6.44 4.52 0.89
C ALA A 72 6.17 3.15 1.55
N ARG A 73 5.38 2.30 0.90
CA ARG A 73 5.09 0.92 1.34
C ARG A 73 6.32 0.04 1.49
N GLN A 74 7.38 0.32 0.74
CA GLN A 74 8.66 -0.38 0.83
C GLN A 74 9.62 0.21 1.87
N GLY A 75 9.22 1.26 2.60
CA GLY A 75 10.07 1.97 3.55
C GLY A 75 11.13 2.88 2.90
N ARG A 76 11.06 3.13 1.58
CA ARG A 76 11.99 3.99 0.85
C ARG A 76 11.58 5.46 0.98
N ILE A 77 11.54 5.97 2.22
CA ILE A 77 10.90 7.24 2.57
C ILE A 77 11.51 8.45 1.85
N THR A 78 12.84 8.51 1.69
CA THR A 78 13.49 9.60 0.95
C THR A 78 13.01 9.65 -0.51
N LEU A 79 12.97 8.50 -1.18
CA LEU A 79 12.50 8.41 -2.56
C LEU A 79 11.00 8.70 -2.67
N ALA A 80 10.20 8.19 -1.72
CA ALA A 80 8.77 8.48 -1.66
C ALA A 80 8.50 9.99 -1.52
N ASN A 81 9.26 10.69 -0.67
CA ASN A 81 9.20 12.14 -0.52
C ASN A 81 9.55 12.88 -1.80
N MET A 82 10.57 12.43 -2.55
CA MET A 82 10.92 13.04 -3.83
C MET A 82 9.75 12.93 -4.82
N PHE A 83 9.14 11.75 -4.94
CA PHE A 83 7.96 11.59 -5.80
C PHE A 83 6.77 12.42 -5.35
N MET A 84 6.47 12.40 -4.05
CA MET A 84 5.36 13.17 -3.48
C MET A 84 5.54 14.66 -3.75
N THR A 85 6.68 15.23 -3.40
CA THR A 85 6.93 16.67 -3.58
C THR A 85 6.94 17.09 -5.05
N THR A 86 7.48 16.27 -5.96
CA THR A 86 7.36 16.49 -7.42
C THR A 86 5.90 16.61 -7.85
N HIS A 87 5.02 15.72 -7.38
CA HIS A 87 3.58 15.81 -7.64
C HIS A 87 2.92 17.01 -6.96
N LEU A 88 3.17 17.25 -5.68
CA LEU A 88 2.57 18.35 -4.92
C LEU A 88 2.92 19.71 -5.51
N TYR A 89 4.15 19.89 -5.95
CA TYR A 89 4.60 21.16 -6.53
C TYR A 89 4.42 21.24 -8.05
N GLY A 90 3.86 20.21 -8.70
CA GLY A 90 3.64 20.19 -10.15
C GLY A 90 4.94 20.29 -10.95
N ARG A 91 6.06 19.84 -10.39
CA ARG A 91 7.37 19.89 -11.05
C ARG A 91 7.44 18.79 -12.11
N HIS A 92 8.18 19.06 -13.19
CA HIS A 92 8.55 17.99 -14.11
C HIS A 92 9.62 17.12 -13.44
N PRO A 93 9.42 15.79 -13.39
CA PRO A 93 10.43 14.90 -12.85
C PRO A 93 11.66 14.94 -13.76
N GLU A 94 12.84 14.98 -13.15
CA GLU A 94 14.09 14.72 -13.87
C GLU A 94 14.06 13.29 -14.43
N SER A 95 14.74 13.07 -15.56
CA SER A 95 14.71 11.77 -16.27
C SER A 95 15.12 10.60 -15.38
N GLU A 96 16.07 10.80 -14.46
CA GLU A 96 16.47 9.77 -13.52
C GLU A 96 15.35 9.41 -12.53
N LEU A 97 14.66 10.42 -12.00
CA LEU A 97 13.54 10.20 -11.08
C LEU A 97 12.39 9.49 -11.78
N GLU A 98 12.08 9.87 -13.03
CA GLU A 98 11.08 9.19 -13.84
C GLU A 98 11.46 7.73 -14.13
N ALA A 99 12.72 7.45 -14.49
CA ALA A 99 13.20 6.09 -14.69
C ALA A 99 13.05 5.23 -13.42
N ARG A 100 13.39 5.77 -12.25
CA ARG A 100 13.18 5.11 -10.95
C ARG A 100 11.70 4.82 -10.70
N ALA A 101 10.80 5.75 -11.04
CA ALA A 101 9.36 5.55 -10.92
C ALA A 101 8.87 4.39 -11.80
N LEU A 102 9.28 4.36 -13.06
CA LEU A 102 8.92 3.30 -14.01
C LEU A 102 9.43 1.92 -13.55
N ILE A 103 10.66 1.85 -13.01
CA ILE A 103 11.21 0.60 -12.46
C ILE A 103 10.32 0.09 -11.32
N LEU A 104 9.94 0.94 -10.36
CA LEU A 104 9.07 0.55 -9.24
C LEU A 104 7.71 0.03 -9.72
N LEU A 105 7.08 0.74 -10.66
CA LEU A 105 5.78 0.35 -11.21
C LEU A 105 5.85 -0.98 -11.98
N ASN A 106 6.91 -1.19 -12.75
CA ASN A 106 7.11 -2.43 -13.51
C ASN A 106 7.43 -3.62 -12.60
N ASP A 107 8.23 -3.41 -11.56
CA ASP A 107 8.52 -4.44 -10.56
C ASP A 107 7.26 -4.84 -9.80
N GLU A 108 6.46 -3.87 -9.32
CA GLU A 108 5.19 -4.14 -8.66
C GLU A 108 4.24 -4.93 -9.58
N LYS A 109 4.07 -4.47 -10.83
CA LYS A 109 3.24 -5.16 -11.84
C LYS A 109 3.70 -6.60 -12.07
N ARG A 110 5.02 -6.84 -12.14
CA ARG A 110 5.60 -8.17 -12.33
C ARG A 110 5.33 -9.07 -11.11
N LYS A 111 5.51 -8.53 -9.90
CA LYS A 111 5.22 -9.24 -8.64
C LYS A 111 3.75 -9.63 -8.56
N VAL A 112 2.84 -8.66 -8.70
CA VAL A 112 1.38 -8.92 -8.69
C VAL A 112 0.99 -9.99 -9.71
N ARG A 113 1.56 -9.95 -10.93
CA ARG A 113 1.31 -10.99 -11.95
C ARG A 113 1.70 -12.38 -11.48
N ARG A 114 2.86 -12.55 -10.83
CA ARG A 114 3.32 -13.84 -10.30
C ARG A 114 2.44 -14.35 -9.15
N LEU A 115 1.93 -13.43 -8.33
CA LEU A 115 1.06 -13.79 -7.21
C LEU A 115 -0.29 -14.34 -7.65
N MET A 116 -0.79 -13.97 -8.84
CA MET A 116 -2.05 -14.49 -9.40
C MET A 116 -1.98 -15.95 -9.91
N ASN A 117 -0.92 -16.70 -9.59
CA ASN A 117 -0.84 -18.12 -9.91
C ASN A 117 -1.85 -18.92 -9.07
N ARG A 118 -2.78 -19.62 -9.72
CA ARG A 118 -3.83 -20.43 -9.05
C ARG A 118 -3.29 -21.51 -8.13
N ASN A 119 -2.06 -22.00 -8.35
CA ASN A 119 -1.45 -22.98 -7.45
C ASN A 119 -1.17 -22.43 -6.04
N ARG A 120 -1.31 -21.11 -5.85
CA ARG A 120 -1.21 -20.45 -4.53
C ARG A 120 -2.55 -20.45 -3.78
N GLU A 121 -3.66 -20.84 -4.42
CA GLU A 121 -4.97 -21.01 -3.78
C GLU A 121 -5.09 -22.43 -3.21
N TRP A 122 -4.99 -22.57 -1.88
CA TRP A 122 -5.18 -23.85 -1.18
C TRP A 122 -5.40 -23.68 0.34
N PRO A 123 -6.52 -24.11 0.93
CA PRO A 123 -7.71 -24.64 0.28
C PRO A 123 -8.41 -23.57 -0.58
N GLN A 124 -9.55 -23.93 -1.18
CA GLN A 124 -10.35 -23.02 -1.99
C GLN A 124 -10.59 -21.68 -1.25
N ASP A 125 -10.49 -20.57 -1.98
CA ASP A 125 -10.64 -19.20 -1.48
C ASP A 125 -9.58 -18.71 -0.46
N VAL A 126 -8.52 -19.50 -0.22
CA VAL A 126 -7.39 -19.13 0.64
C VAL A 126 -6.11 -19.02 -0.20
N TRP A 127 -5.58 -17.81 -0.31
CA TRP A 127 -4.34 -17.51 -1.06
C TRP A 127 -3.13 -17.52 -0.14
N ASN A 128 -2.22 -18.46 -0.35
CA ASN A 128 -0.99 -18.65 0.42
C ASN A 128 0.16 -17.91 -0.23
N LEU A 129 0.46 -16.74 0.32
CA LEU A 129 1.48 -15.79 -0.12
C LEU A 129 2.49 -15.50 1.01
N GLN A 130 2.75 -16.47 1.91
CA GLN A 130 3.67 -16.30 3.05
C GLN A 130 5.10 -15.93 2.62
N ASP A 131 5.51 -16.32 1.41
CA ASP A 131 6.79 -15.96 0.79
C ASP A 131 6.87 -14.48 0.36
N THR A 132 5.77 -13.75 0.47
CA THR A 132 5.62 -12.41 -0.08
C THR A 132 5.35 -11.40 1.03
N PRO A 133 6.06 -10.24 1.04
CA PRO A 133 5.86 -9.25 2.08
C PRO A 133 4.47 -8.61 2.02
N ALA A 134 3.90 -8.31 3.19
CA ALA A 134 2.53 -7.80 3.34
C ALA A 134 2.23 -6.51 2.56
N TRP A 135 3.26 -5.70 2.25
CA TRP A 135 3.09 -4.41 1.57
C TRP A 135 2.48 -4.52 0.17
N ILE A 136 2.61 -5.66 -0.51
CA ILE A 136 2.08 -5.85 -1.88
C ILE A 136 0.60 -6.25 -1.89
N ILE A 137 0.05 -6.71 -0.76
CA ILE A 137 -1.31 -7.27 -0.69
C ILE A 137 -2.37 -6.29 -1.19
N PRO A 138 -2.34 -4.98 -0.85
CA PRO A 138 -3.26 -3.99 -1.42
C PRO A 138 -3.28 -3.95 -2.95
N SER A 139 -2.11 -4.03 -3.60
CA SER A 139 -1.99 -4.04 -5.06
C SER A 139 -2.46 -5.37 -5.66
N PHE A 140 -2.15 -6.48 -4.99
CA PHE A 140 -2.62 -7.80 -5.39
C PHE A 140 -4.14 -7.90 -5.36
N ILE A 141 -4.79 -7.55 -4.24
CA ILE A 141 -6.24 -7.74 -4.09
C ILE A 141 -7.03 -6.87 -5.08
N ARG A 142 -6.61 -5.62 -5.31
CA ARG A 142 -7.23 -4.75 -6.31
C ARG A 142 -7.18 -5.37 -7.70
N ARG A 143 -6.04 -5.96 -8.09
CA ARG A 143 -5.92 -6.66 -9.37
C ARG A 143 -6.74 -7.96 -9.39
N PHE A 144 -6.65 -8.76 -8.33
CA PHE A 144 -7.40 -10.01 -8.19
C PHE A 144 -8.90 -9.80 -8.32
N ARG A 145 -9.46 -8.75 -7.71
CA ARG A 145 -10.89 -8.41 -7.81
C ARG A 145 -11.37 -8.03 -9.20
N THR A 146 -10.47 -7.65 -10.12
CA THR A 146 -10.84 -7.49 -11.54
C THR A 146 -11.12 -8.82 -12.24
N LEU A 147 -10.66 -9.94 -11.66
CA LEU A 147 -10.81 -11.29 -12.22
C LEU A 147 -11.80 -12.15 -11.40
N VAL A 148 -11.81 -11.97 -10.08
CA VAL A 148 -12.63 -12.75 -9.14
C VAL A 148 -13.31 -11.79 -8.15
N ASN A 149 -14.58 -11.47 -8.40
CA ASN A 149 -15.32 -10.48 -7.61
C ASN A 149 -16.50 -11.02 -6.81
N LYS A 150 -16.99 -12.24 -7.06
CA LYS A 150 -18.27 -12.72 -6.48
C LYS A 150 -18.15 -13.40 -5.11
N ARG A 151 -16.96 -13.83 -4.71
CA ARG A 151 -16.74 -14.66 -3.50
C ARG A 151 -15.83 -13.98 -2.47
N PRO A 152 -16.03 -14.20 -1.16
CA PRO A 152 -15.06 -13.79 -0.15
C PRO A 152 -13.75 -14.55 -0.35
N VAL A 153 -12.63 -13.94 0.02
CA VAL A 153 -11.32 -14.60 -0.04
C VAL A 153 -10.49 -14.25 1.19
N SER A 154 -9.62 -15.18 1.58
CA SER A 154 -8.59 -14.96 2.59
C SER A 154 -7.22 -14.98 1.93
N ILE A 155 -6.32 -14.10 2.36
CA ILE A 155 -4.93 -14.06 1.90
C ILE A 155 -4.04 -14.20 3.11
N ILE A 156 -3.10 -15.13 3.08
CA ILE A 156 -2.06 -15.27 4.10
C ILE A 156 -0.78 -14.71 3.50
N SER A 157 -0.33 -13.54 3.95
CA SER A 157 0.93 -12.95 3.51
C SER A 157 2.05 -13.24 4.49
N GLY A 158 3.28 -13.00 4.05
CA GLY A 158 4.41 -12.86 4.96
C GLY A 158 4.35 -11.55 5.75
N GLY A 159 5.46 -11.22 6.39
CA GLY A 159 5.59 -10.06 7.26
C GLY A 159 5.69 -8.73 6.54
N HIS A 160 5.71 -7.67 7.34
CA HIS A 160 6.01 -6.30 6.95
C HIS A 160 7.28 -5.84 7.64
N LEU A 161 7.95 -4.82 7.08
CA LEU A 161 9.18 -4.24 7.66
C LEU A 161 9.05 -3.87 9.15
N LEU A 162 7.83 -3.55 9.59
CA LEU A 162 7.51 -3.10 10.95
C LEU A 162 6.53 -4.02 11.69
N ALA A 163 6.23 -5.19 11.14
CA ALA A 163 5.34 -6.17 11.75
C ALA A 163 5.67 -7.55 11.19
N GLU A 164 6.48 -8.30 11.95
CA GLU A 164 6.95 -9.63 11.56
C GLU A 164 5.83 -10.69 11.57
N GLY A 165 6.19 -11.92 11.19
CA GLY A 165 5.27 -13.05 11.13
C GLY A 165 4.37 -13.03 9.90
N ASN A 166 3.47 -14.01 9.83
CA ASN A 166 2.49 -14.11 8.76
C ASN A 166 1.20 -13.37 9.14
N TRP A 167 0.50 -12.84 8.15
CA TRP A 167 -0.72 -12.05 8.36
C TRP A 167 -1.85 -12.60 7.51
N GLU A 168 -3.01 -12.83 8.12
CA GLU A 168 -4.23 -13.25 7.44
C GLU A 168 -5.12 -12.04 7.19
N TRP A 169 -5.49 -11.85 5.92
CA TRP A 169 -6.32 -10.76 5.43
C TRP A 169 -7.62 -11.34 4.90
N LYS A 170 -8.76 -10.92 5.45
CA LYS A 170 -10.08 -11.36 4.99
C LYS A 170 -10.74 -10.28 4.15
N PHE A 171 -11.26 -10.66 3.00
CA PHE A 171 -11.93 -9.74 2.08
C PHE A 171 -13.32 -10.25 1.73
N GLU A 172 -14.32 -9.40 1.97
CA GLU A 172 -15.68 -9.65 1.51
C GLU A 172 -15.80 -9.64 -0.01
N SER A 173 -16.86 -10.25 -0.53
CA SER A 173 -17.22 -10.21 -1.95
C SER A 173 -17.19 -8.78 -2.49
N LYS A 174 -16.63 -8.61 -3.70
CA LYS A 174 -16.41 -7.33 -4.40
C LYS A 174 -15.49 -6.32 -3.68
N SER A 175 -15.13 -6.53 -2.42
CA SER A 175 -14.28 -5.60 -1.67
C SER A 175 -12.79 -5.82 -1.98
N HIS A 176 -12.06 -4.70 -2.04
CA HIS A 176 -10.59 -4.67 -2.03
C HIS A 176 -10.04 -4.09 -0.72
N ILE A 177 -10.94 -3.76 0.21
CA ILE A 177 -10.62 -3.34 1.57
C ILE A 177 -10.84 -4.56 2.48
N PRO A 178 -9.86 -4.93 3.31
CA PRO A 178 -10.02 -6.08 4.19
C PRO A 178 -11.08 -5.80 5.25
N SER A 179 -11.95 -6.77 5.52
CA SER A 179 -12.87 -6.73 6.66
C SER A 179 -12.16 -7.06 7.97
N GLN A 180 -11.09 -7.85 7.90
CA GLN A 180 -10.28 -8.22 9.06
C GLN A 180 -8.83 -8.48 8.65
N ILE A 181 -7.90 -8.13 9.53
CA ILE A 181 -6.47 -8.45 9.40
C ILE A 181 -5.97 -8.94 10.76
N ASN A 182 -5.44 -10.16 10.81
CA ASN A 182 -4.94 -10.77 12.04
C ASN A 182 -3.54 -11.35 11.83
N ALA A 183 -2.78 -11.49 12.92
CA ALA A 183 -1.61 -12.36 12.91
C ALA A 183 -2.06 -13.79 12.59
N HIS A 184 -1.46 -14.39 11.56
CA HIS A 184 -1.74 -15.76 11.17
C HIS A 184 -0.99 -16.70 12.12
N LYS A 185 -1.73 -17.39 12.98
CA LYS A 185 -1.19 -18.44 13.82
C LYS A 185 -1.08 -19.70 12.98
N THR A 186 0.13 -20.15 12.68
CA THR A 186 0.33 -21.53 12.26
C THR A 186 -0.13 -22.43 13.40
N PRO A 187 -0.93 -23.48 13.14
CA PRO A 187 -1.25 -24.45 14.18
C PRO A 187 0.07 -24.98 14.75
N TYR A 188 0.20 -24.99 16.09
CA TYR A 188 1.30 -25.65 16.78
C TYR A 188 1.38 -27.09 16.29
N THR A 189 2.38 -27.41 15.48
CA THR A 189 2.78 -28.80 15.24
C THR A 189 3.76 -29.17 16.34
N GLY A 190 3.26 -29.77 17.42
CA GLY A 190 4.03 -30.55 18.40
C GLY A 190 5.09 -29.81 19.18
#